data_AF-A0A524MNE5-F1
#
_entry.id   AF-A0A524MNE5-F1
#
_cell.length_a   1.000
_cell.length_b   1.000
_cell.length_c   1.000
_cell.angle_alpha   90.00
_cell.angle_beta   90.00
_cell.angle_gamma   90.00
#
_symmetry.space_group_name_H-M   'P 1'
#
loop_
_entity.id
_entity.type
_entity.pdbx_description
1 polymer ?
#
loop_
_entity_poly.entity_id
_entity_poly.type
_entity_poly.pdbx_seq_one_letter_code
_entity_poly.pdbx_strand_id
1 'polypeptide(L)'
;MRCGKVPIASREGAPVCRSAGLPDGRGRFQGDLVKVLLDANVIVAAFAAHGLCEVVFEVCLDAHDLLLSTESLDEVSNNLRKKIKLPDATVASILRLLRDNSELHSPHHVPAEACRDPKDLHILGLAESGGADCIVTGDKDLLTLRKFKSCKILTPRQFSDLIHGKRIQHQPGETLDSAPQASVGS
;
A
#
# COMPACT_ATOMS: atom_id res chain seq x y z
N MET A 1 17.56 0.43 -30.13
CA MET A 1 16.21 0.66 -29.59
C MET A 1 16.28 1.78 -28.56
N ARG A 2 15.34 2.74 -28.58
CA ARG A 2 15.41 3.98 -27.81
C ARG A 2 15.29 3.69 -26.31
N CYS A 3 16.38 3.93 -25.59
CA CYS A 3 16.40 4.06 -24.15
C CYS A 3 15.61 5.35 -23.82
N GLY A 4 14.35 5.19 -23.43
CA GLY A 4 13.52 6.29 -22.95
C GLY A 4 14.13 6.82 -21.66
N LYS A 5 14.58 8.06 -21.67
CA LYS A 5 15.01 8.81 -20.50
C LYS A 5 13.98 8.65 -19.38
N VAL A 6 14.43 8.31 -18.17
CA VAL A 6 13.69 8.61 -16.94
C VAL A 6 14.07 10.04 -16.56
N PRO A 7 13.22 11.06 -16.74
CA PRO A 7 13.47 12.34 -16.11
C PRO A 7 12.92 12.23 -14.68
N ILE A 8 13.75 11.82 -13.74
CA ILE A 8 13.47 12.13 -12.33
C ILE A 8 13.62 13.65 -12.19
N ALA A 9 12.50 14.37 -12.16
CA ALA A 9 12.52 15.80 -11.93
C ALA A 9 13.20 16.05 -10.57
N SER A 10 14.34 16.75 -10.59
CA SER A 10 14.92 17.33 -9.38
C SER A 10 13.90 18.30 -8.81
N ARG A 11 13.32 17.95 -7.66
CA ARG A 11 12.65 18.91 -6.79
C ARG A 11 13.32 18.83 -5.44
N GLU A 12 14.09 19.88 -5.14
CA GLU A 12 14.60 20.19 -3.81
C GLU A 12 13.42 20.23 -2.84
N GLY A 13 13.44 19.38 -1.81
CA GLY A 13 12.39 19.27 -0.81
C GLY A 13 12.94 19.53 0.58
N ALA A 14 12.51 20.64 1.17
CA ALA A 14 12.79 21.10 2.53
C ALA A 14 12.43 20.05 3.62
N PRO A 15 12.98 20.15 4.85
CA PRO A 15 12.63 19.23 5.94
C PRO A 15 11.14 19.34 6.25
N VAL A 16 10.42 18.23 6.10
CA VAL A 16 8.98 18.23 6.28
C VAL A 16 8.65 17.96 7.75
N CYS A 17 8.37 19.02 8.49
CA CYS A 17 7.75 18.93 9.81
C CYS A 17 6.26 18.60 9.60
N ARG A 18 5.84 17.34 9.79
CA ARG A 18 4.43 16.94 9.64
C ARG A 18 3.84 16.54 10.99
N SER A 19 2.90 17.35 11.46
CA SER A 19 2.15 17.20 12.70
C SER A 19 1.10 16.09 12.59
N ALA A 20 1.00 15.26 13.63
CA ALA A 20 0.04 14.16 13.74
C ALA A 20 -1.43 14.65 13.83
N GLY A 21 -2.28 14.20 12.92
CA GLY A 21 -3.74 14.40 12.96
C GLY A 21 -4.45 13.24 13.68
N LEU A 22 -5.50 13.54 14.45
CA LEU A 22 -6.36 12.57 15.15
C LEU A 22 -7.52 12.09 14.24
N PRO A 23 -7.98 10.83 14.36
CA PRO A 23 -9.05 10.30 13.52
C PRO A 23 -10.46 10.78 13.94
N ASP A 24 -11.26 11.29 12.99
CA ASP A 24 -12.71 11.52 13.15
C ASP A 24 -13.54 10.29 12.72
N GLY A 25 -14.57 9.98 13.52
CA GLY A 25 -15.36 8.73 13.49
C GLY A 25 -16.26 8.49 12.27
N ARG A 26 -16.00 9.08 11.10
CA ARG A 26 -16.86 8.96 9.90
C ARG A 26 -16.18 8.45 8.63
N GLY A 27 -14.93 7.98 8.70
CA GLY A 27 -14.30 7.22 7.62
C GLY A 27 -14.10 7.97 6.30
N ARG A 28 -14.06 9.30 6.32
CA ARG A 28 -13.66 10.14 5.18
C ARG A 28 -12.17 10.46 5.30
N PHE A 29 -11.38 10.09 4.30
CA PHE A 29 -10.00 10.59 4.14
C PHE A 29 -10.06 11.90 3.33
N GLN A 30 -10.69 12.93 3.89
CA GLN A 30 -10.79 14.25 3.24
C GLN A 30 -9.80 15.19 3.93
N GLY A 31 -8.59 15.30 3.36
CA GLY A 31 -7.58 16.29 3.76
C GLY A 31 -6.63 15.87 4.88
N ASP A 32 -6.74 14.65 5.41
CA ASP A 32 -5.84 14.14 6.45
C ASP A 32 -4.71 13.32 5.83
N LEU A 33 -3.49 13.54 6.32
CA LEU A 33 -2.30 12.75 5.98
C LEU A 33 -2.56 11.28 6.38
N VAL A 34 -2.45 10.36 5.42
CA VAL A 34 -2.73 8.93 5.62
C VAL A 34 -1.42 8.16 5.60
N LYS A 35 -1.25 7.18 6.49
CA LYS A 35 -0.14 6.23 6.42
C LYS A 35 -0.46 5.12 5.44
N VAL A 36 0.29 5.05 4.35
CA VAL A 36 0.06 4.14 3.23
C VAL A 36 1.20 3.14 3.12
N LEU A 37 0.87 1.85 3.19
CA LEU A 37 1.80 0.77 2.88
C LEU A 37 1.59 0.38 1.41
N LEU A 38 2.59 0.67 0.57
CA LEU A 38 2.60 0.21 -0.82
C LEU A 38 3.28 -1.15 -0.91
N ASP A 39 2.58 -2.13 -1.48
CA ASP A 39 3.16 -3.42 -1.82
C ASP A 39 4.34 -3.24 -2.80
N ALA A 40 5.41 -4.02 -2.60
CA ALA A 40 6.58 -4.03 -3.46
C ALA A 40 6.23 -4.22 -4.94
N ASN A 41 5.23 -5.04 -5.26
CA ASN A 41 4.78 -5.21 -6.66
C ASN A 41 4.13 -3.95 -7.23
N VAL A 42 3.42 -3.17 -6.40
CA VAL A 42 2.85 -1.87 -6.81
C VAL A 42 3.95 -0.85 -7.08
N ILE A 43 4.97 -0.80 -6.20
CA ILE A 43 6.15 0.06 -6.39
C ILE A 43 6.90 -0.34 -7.66
N VAL A 44 7.17 -1.63 -7.86
CA VAL A 44 7.82 -2.14 -9.08
C VAL A 44 7.02 -1.77 -10.32
N ALA A 45 5.69 -1.92 -10.29
CA ALA A 45 4.83 -1.55 -11.40
C ALA A 45 4.88 -0.05 -11.71
N ALA A 46 4.97 0.81 -10.68
CA ALA A 46 5.10 2.26 -10.84
C ALA A 46 6.36 2.67 -11.61
N PHE A 47 7.48 1.94 -11.40
CA PHE A 47 8.74 2.21 -12.13
C PHE A 47 8.87 1.42 -13.45
N ALA A 48 8.05 0.39 -13.67
CA ALA A 48 8.12 -0.46 -14.84
C ALA A 48 7.33 0.08 -16.04
N ALA A 49 6.22 0.78 -15.79
CA ALA A 49 5.34 1.28 -16.84
C ALA A 49 4.62 2.55 -16.39
N HIS A 50 4.31 3.41 -17.36
CA HIS A 50 3.41 4.52 -17.12
C HIS A 50 1.99 4.02 -16.87
N GLY A 51 1.31 4.60 -15.87
CA GLY A 51 -0.08 4.27 -15.61
C GLY A 51 -0.51 4.45 -14.17
N LEU A 52 -1.49 3.64 -13.75
CA LEU A 52 -2.17 3.82 -12.47
C LEU A 52 -1.24 3.71 -11.27
N CYS A 53 -0.30 2.76 -11.26
CA CYS A 53 0.63 2.58 -10.15
C CYS A 53 1.62 3.75 -10.04
N GLU A 54 2.06 4.33 -11.16
CA GLU A 54 2.88 5.54 -11.20
C GLU A 54 2.14 6.71 -10.54
N VAL A 55 0.90 6.98 -10.98
CA VAL A 55 0.06 8.05 -10.42
C VAL A 55 -0.21 7.84 -8.92
N VAL A 56 -0.52 6.60 -8.51
CA VAL A 56 -0.74 6.28 -7.10
C VAL A 56 0.53 6.53 -6.28
N PHE A 57 1.69 6.09 -6.78
CA PHE A 57 2.97 6.29 -6.11
C PHE A 57 3.32 7.78 -5.97
N GLU A 58 3.14 8.58 -7.02
CA GLU A 58 3.38 10.03 -6.98
C GLU A 58 2.50 10.75 -5.96
N VAL A 59 1.20 10.42 -5.91
CA VAL A 59 0.27 10.99 -4.92
C VAL A 59 0.64 10.56 -3.50
N CYS A 60 1.13 9.33 -3.32
CA CYS A 60 1.60 8.89 -2.01
C CYS A 60 2.84 9.67 -1.56
N LEU A 61 3.80 9.93 -2.45
CA LEU A 61 4.99 10.72 -2.13
C LEU A 61 4.67 12.19 -1.79
N ASP A 62 3.69 12.78 -2.47
CA ASP A 62 3.36 14.20 -2.30
C ASP A 62 2.53 14.46 -1.03
N ALA A 63 1.48 13.65 -0.81
CA ALA A 63 0.41 13.97 0.15
C ALA A 63 0.24 12.97 1.30
N HIS A 64 1.03 11.89 1.34
CA HIS A 64 0.84 10.81 2.32
C HIS A 64 2.17 10.38 2.95
N ASP A 65 2.11 9.58 4.01
CA ASP A 65 3.29 8.98 4.62
C ASP A 65 3.43 7.53 4.14
N LEU A 66 4.53 7.23 3.44
CA LEU A 66 4.81 5.88 3.01
C LEU A 66 5.38 5.05 4.15
N LEU A 67 4.83 3.87 4.36
CA LEU A 67 5.34 2.88 5.30
C LEU A 67 6.00 1.73 4.53
N LEU A 68 7.27 1.45 4.81
CA LEU A 68 8.03 0.35 4.19
C LEU A 68 8.83 -0.42 5.25
N SER A 69 9.28 -1.63 4.90
CA SER A 69 10.30 -2.37 5.65
C SER A 69 11.55 -2.57 4.82
N THR A 70 12.62 -3.02 5.49
CA THR A 70 13.84 -3.47 4.80
C THR A 70 13.55 -4.60 3.82
N GLU A 71 12.68 -5.54 4.20
CA GLU A 71 12.26 -6.65 3.34
C GLU A 71 11.52 -6.16 2.10
N SER A 72 10.63 -5.18 2.23
CA SER A 72 9.95 -4.56 1.08
C SER A 72 10.95 -3.89 0.13
N LEU A 73 11.94 -3.16 0.66
CA LEU A 73 12.99 -2.54 -0.15
C LEU A 73 13.86 -3.57 -0.87
N ASP A 74 14.19 -4.68 -0.22
CA ASP A 74 14.95 -5.78 -0.83
C ASP A 74 14.14 -6.48 -1.92
N GLU A 75 12.83 -6.66 -1.72
CA GLU A 75 11.96 -7.21 -2.75
C GLU A 75 11.85 -6.28 -3.97
N VAL A 76 11.65 -4.97 -3.74
CA VAL A 76 11.65 -3.96 -4.80
C VAL A 76 12.98 -3.98 -5.56
N SER A 77 14.11 -3.93 -4.86
CA SER A 77 15.45 -4.02 -5.45
C SER A 77 15.59 -5.26 -6.34
N ASN A 78 15.26 -6.43 -5.80
CA ASN A 78 15.35 -7.70 -6.52
C ASN A 78 14.46 -7.72 -7.77
N ASN A 79 13.23 -7.25 -7.67
CA ASN A 79 12.28 -7.24 -8.77
C ASN A 79 12.68 -6.25 -9.87
N LEU A 80 13.12 -5.04 -9.51
CA LEU A 80 13.62 -4.06 -10.48
C LEU A 80 14.86 -4.57 -11.24
N ARG A 81 15.76 -5.29 -10.56
CA ARG A 81 16.98 -5.86 -11.15
C ARG A 81 16.70 -7.09 -12.02
N LYS A 82 15.86 -8.01 -11.55
CA LYS A 82 15.66 -9.32 -12.19
C LYS A 82 14.52 -9.32 -13.19
N LYS A 83 13.37 -8.73 -12.83
CA LYS A 83 12.17 -8.72 -13.67
C LYS A 83 12.22 -7.57 -14.68
N ILE A 84 12.49 -6.35 -14.21
CA ILE A 84 12.50 -5.14 -15.06
C ILE A 84 13.85 -4.92 -15.73
N LYS A 85 14.93 -5.48 -15.15
CA LYS A 85 16.31 -5.39 -15.67
C LYS A 85 16.83 -3.95 -15.77
N LEU A 86 16.50 -3.13 -14.77
CA LEU A 86 17.03 -1.77 -14.67
C LEU A 86 18.53 -1.76 -14.32
N PRO A 87 19.28 -0.73 -14.79
CA PRO A 87 20.67 -0.54 -14.39
C PRO A 87 20.83 -0.34 -12.89
N ASP A 88 21.95 -0.80 -12.34
CA ASP A 88 22.26 -0.73 -10.90
C ASP A 88 22.14 0.69 -10.33
N ALA A 89 22.68 1.67 -11.07
CA ALA A 89 22.61 3.08 -10.70
C ALA A 89 21.17 3.62 -10.62
N THR A 90 20.29 3.17 -11.51
CA THR A 90 18.88 3.53 -11.50
C THR A 90 18.18 2.91 -10.28
N VAL A 91 18.43 1.62 -10.01
CA VAL A 91 17.86 0.94 -8.85
C VAL A 91 18.33 1.59 -7.55
N ALA A 92 19.61 1.92 -7.44
CA ALA A 92 20.15 2.64 -6.27
C ALA A 92 19.47 4.00 -6.06
N SER A 93 19.20 4.73 -7.14
CA SER A 93 18.49 6.02 -7.09
C SER A 93 17.04 5.85 -6.61
N ILE A 94 16.34 4.82 -7.10
CA ILE A 94 14.98 4.49 -6.67
C ILE A 94 14.95 4.10 -5.19
N LEU A 95 15.86 3.23 -4.74
CA LEU A 95 15.93 2.83 -3.33
C LEU A 95 16.26 4.00 -2.41
N ARG A 96 17.09 4.95 -2.87
CA ARG A 96 17.36 6.19 -2.14
C ARG A 96 16.10 7.04 -2.03
N LEU A 97 15.39 7.26 -3.15
CA LEU A 97 14.12 7.98 -3.15
C LEU A 97 13.12 7.38 -2.16
N LEU A 98 12.97 6.05 -2.16
CA LEU A 98 12.07 5.36 -1.23
C LEU A 98 12.49 5.57 0.22
N ARG A 99 13.77 5.41 0.56
CA ARG A 99 14.27 5.63 1.93
C ARG A 99 14.09 7.08 2.40
N ASP A 100 14.30 8.04 1.51
CA ASP A 100 14.21 9.45 1.84
C ASP A 100 12.75 9.92 2.05
N ASN A 101 11.76 9.16 1.54
CA ASN A 101 10.34 9.52 1.57
C ASN A 101 9.45 8.45 2.24
N SER A 102 10.02 7.56 3.06
CA SER A 102 9.24 6.55 3.79
C SER A 102 9.69 6.38 5.23
N GLU A 103 8.77 5.95 6.07
CA GLU A 103 9.02 5.49 7.42
C GLU A 103 9.38 3.99 7.36
N LEU A 104 10.56 3.62 7.86
CA LEU A 104 11.01 2.23 7.91
C LEU A 104 10.63 1.58 9.24
N HIS A 105 9.85 0.50 9.15
CA HIS A 105 9.43 -0.30 10.30
C HIS A 105 9.79 -1.78 10.13
N SER A 106 9.90 -2.47 11.26
CA SER A 106 10.06 -3.92 11.30
C SER A 106 8.69 -4.57 11.52
N PRO A 107 8.31 -5.57 10.71
CA PRO A 107 7.00 -6.19 10.82
C PRO A 107 6.81 -6.88 12.17
N HIS A 108 5.64 -6.67 12.79
CA HIS A 108 5.24 -7.47 13.94
C HIS A 108 4.96 -8.91 13.53
N HIS A 109 5.14 -9.82 14.49
CA HIS A 109 4.72 -11.21 14.31
C HIS A 109 3.19 -11.29 14.24
N VAL A 110 2.68 -11.80 13.13
CA VAL A 110 1.25 -12.03 12.91
C VAL A 110 0.97 -13.54 12.90
N PRO A 111 -0.14 -14.01 13.52
CA PRO A 111 -0.52 -15.42 13.48
C PRO A 111 -0.68 -15.92 12.04
N ALA A 112 -0.31 -17.17 11.78
CA ALA A 112 -0.34 -17.75 10.44
C ALA A 112 -1.76 -17.83 9.85
N GLU A 113 -2.79 -17.78 10.69
CA GLU A 113 -4.20 -17.81 10.32
C GLU A 113 -4.71 -16.47 9.78
N ALA A 114 -3.93 -15.39 9.91
CA ALA A 114 -4.34 -14.04 9.52
C ALA A 114 -4.34 -13.81 7.99
N CYS A 115 -3.58 -14.60 7.25
CA CYS A 115 -3.52 -14.56 5.79
C CYS A 115 -3.41 -15.98 5.23
N ARG A 116 -3.89 -16.19 4.00
CA ARG A 116 -3.77 -17.49 3.32
C ARG A 116 -2.34 -17.77 2.85
N ASP A 117 -1.64 -16.74 2.41
CA ASP A 117 -0.24 -16.87 2.01
C ASP A 117 0.68 -16.47 3.18
N PRO A 118 1.54 -17.38 3.67
CA PRO A 118 2.44 -17.08 4.77
C PRO A 118 3.48 -16.01 4.40
N LYS A 119 3.74 -15.78 3.10
CA LYS A 119 4.62 -14.70 2.66
C LYS A 119 3.97 -13.36 2.90
N ASP A 120 2.66 -13.23 2.87
CA ASP A 120 2.00 -11.93 3.04
C ASP A 120 1.81 -11.52 4.51
N LEU A 121 2.13 -12.41 5.46
CA LEU A 121 2.07 -12.13 6.89
C LEU A 121 2.97 -10.97 7.30
N HIS A 122 4.13 -10.81 6.65
CA HIS A 122 5.03 -9.67 6.94
C HIS A 122 4.40 -8.33 6.53
N ILE A 123 3.57 -8.29 5.47
CA ILE A 123 2.87 -7.07 5.03
C ILE A 123 1.83 -6.67 6.09
N LEU A 124 1.07 -7.64 6.60
CA LEU A 124 0.10 -7.41 7.67
C LEU A 124 0.79 -6.98 8.98
N GLY A 125 1.91 -7.61 9.30
CA GLY A 125 2.72 -7.28 10.47
C GLY A 125 3.34 -5.90 10.39
N LEU A 126 3.78 -5.50 9.19
CA LEU A 126 4.28 -4.16 8.93
C LEU A 126 3.16 -3.12 9.09
N ALA A 127 2.01 -3.37 8.47
CA ALA A 127 0.84 -2.50 8.59
C ALA A 127 0.42 -2.29 10.05
N GLU A 128 0.47 -3.34 10.86
CA GLU A 128 0.22 -3.24 12.30
C GLU A 128 1.30 -2.43 13.03
N SER A 129 2.58 -2.76 12.82
CA SER A 129 3.69 -2.11 13.52
C SER A 129 3.81 -0.61 13.25
N GLY A 130 3.65 -0.21 11.98
CA GLY A 130 3.75 1.19 11.57
C GLY A 130 2.45 1.97 11.65
N GLY A 131 1.35 1.32 12.06
CA GLY A 131 0.03 1.94 12.14
C GLY A 131 -0.50 2.40 10.78
N ALA A 132 -0.39 1.55 9.75
CA ALA A 132 -0.90 1.86 8.42
C ALA A 132 -2.43 1.98 8.43
N ASP A 133 -2.94 3.02 7.79
CA ASP A 133 -4.37 3.21 7.57
C ASP A 133 -4.86 2.41 6.35
N CYS A 134 -3.98 2.23 5.35
CA CYS A 134 -4.27 1.38 4.21
C CYS A 134 -3.03 0.69 3.62
N ILE A 135 -3.26 -0.53 3.12
CA ILE A 135 -2.36 -1.28 2.24
C ILE A 135 -2.87 -1.15 0.81
N VAL A 136 -1.98 -0.77 -0.11
CA VAL A 136 -2.26 -0.79 -1.55
C VAL A 136 -1.52 -1.96 -2.17
N THR A 137 -2.27 -2.96 -2.64
CA THR A 137 -1.71 -4.20 -3.20
C THR A 137 -2.46 -4.64 -4.46
N GLY A 138 -1.77 -5.38 -5.33
CA GLY A 138 -2.36 -6.09 -6.45
C GLY A 138 -2.63 -7.57 -6.16
N ASP A 139 -2.23 -8.05 -4.99
CA ASP A 139 -2.33 -9.46 -4.61
C ASP A 139 -3.78 -9.84 -4.24
N LYS A 140 -4.28 -10.92 -4.85
CA LYS A 140 -5.66 -11.33 -4.66
C LYS A 140 -5.91 -11.92 -3.28
N ASP A 141 -4.95 -12.65 -2.72
CA ASP A 141 -5.08 -13.28 -1.42
C ASP A 141 -5.16 -12.21 -0.33
N LEU A 142 -4.31 -11.17 -0.39
CA LEU A 142 -4.46 -9.99 0.49
C LEU A 142 -5.79 -9.26 0.28
N LEU A 143 -6.21 -9.07 -0.98
CA LEU A 143 -7.47 -8.37 -1.29
C LEU A 143 -8.72 -9.10 -0.79
N THR A 144 -8.66 -10.43 -0.60
CA THR A 144 -9.79 -11.19 -0.02
C THR A 144 -10.07 -10.80 1.43
N LEU A 145 -9.06 -10.36 2.18
CA LEU A 145 -9.22 -9.93 3.57
C LEU A 145 -10.04 -8.64 3.68
N ARG A 146 -9.99 -7.76 2.65
CA ARG A 146 -10.60 -6.41 2.56
C ARG A 146 -10.13 -5.41 3.62
N LYS A 147 -9.94 -5.85 4.85
CA LYS A 147 -9.51 -5.06 6.01
C LYS A 147 -8.75 -5.95 6.97
N PHE A 148 -7.65 -5.46 7.51
CA PHE A 148 -6.92 -6.09 8.60
C PHE A 148 -6.90 -5.13 9.79
N LYS A 149 -7.61 -5.48 10.88
CA LYS A 149 -7.81 -4.60 12.04
C LYS A 149 -8.41 -3.25 11.64
N SER A 150 -7.66 -2.16 11.79
CA SER A 150 -8.06 -0.81 11.37
C SER A 150 -7.61 -0.47 9.94
N CYS A 151 -6.66 -1.23 9.38
CA CYS A 151 -6.06 -1.00 8.07
C CYS A 151 -6.95 -1.52 6.93
N LYS A 152 -7.25 -0.66 5.95
CA LYS A 152 -7.99 -1.03 4.73
C LYS A 152 -7.06 -1.64 3.69
N ILE A 153 -7.49 -2.70 3.00
CA ILE A 153 -6.71 -3.30 1.90
C ILE A 153 -7.38 -2.93 0.59
N LEU A 154 -6.65 -2.20 -0.24
CA LEU A 154 -7.16 -1.56 -1.45
C LEU A 154 -6.33 -1.95 -2.66
N THR A 155 -7.00 -2.07 -3.81
CA THR A 155 -6.31 -2.06 -5.11
C THR A 155 -5.80 -0.65 -5.42
N PRO A 156 -4.77 -0.50 -6.29
CA PRO A 156 -4.36 0.82 -6.79
C PRO A 156 -5.52 1.63 -7.36
N ARG A 157 -6.50 0.95 -7.98
CA ARG A 157 -7.69 1.59 -8.54
C ARG A 157 -8.62 2.10 -7.46
N GLN A 158 -8.91 1.29 -6.44
CA GLN A 158 -9.73 1.72 -5.30
C GLN A 158 -9.07 2.86 -4.54
N PHE A 159 -7.75 2.80 -4.32
CA PHE A 159 -7.01 3.90 -3.70
C PHE A 159 -7.14 5.18 -4.55
N SER A 160 -6.93 5.08 -5.86
CA SER A 160 -7.10 6.20 -6.79
C SER A 160 -8.51 6.79 -6.79
N ASP A 161 -9.56 5.95 -6.80
CA ASP A 161 -10.94 6.42 -6.73
C ASP A 161 -11.25 7.14 -5.40
N LEU A 162 -10.67 6.64 -4.30
CA LEU A 162 -10.82 7.21 -2.95
C LEU A 162 -10.21 8.62 -2.87
N ILE A 163 -9.00 8.83 -3.38
CA ILE A 163 -8.33 10.14 -3.38
C ILE A 163 -9.02 11.14 -4.32
N HIS A 164 -9.56 10.68 -5.46
CA HIS A 164 -10.23 11.55 -6.45
C HIS A 164 -11.71 11.78 -6.16
N GLY A 165 -12.21 11.31 -5.00
CA GLY A 165 -13.59 11.53 -4.56
C GLY A 165 -14.64 10.82 -5.42
N LYS A 166 -14.26 9.84 -6.26
CA LYS A 166 -15.24 8.95 -6.88
C LYS A 166 -15.74 8.01 -5.80
N ARG A 167 -17.03 8.14 -5.45
CA ARG A 167 -17.74 7.21 -4.55
C ARG A 167 -17.36 5.77 -4.91
N ILE A 168 -16.55 5.13 -4.07
CA ILE A 168 -16.38 3.68 -4.13
C ILE A 168 -17.76 3.08 -3.89
N GLN A 169 -18.42 2.68 -4.98
CA GLN A 169 -19.57 1.80 -4.88
C GLN A 169 -19.02 0.48 -4.34
N HIS A 170 -19.30 0.21 -3.06
CA HIS A 170 -19.11 -1.11 -2.46
C HIS A 170 -19.69 -2.16 -3.41
N GLN A 171 -18.92 -3.18 -3.77
CA GLN A 171 -19.48 -4.42 -4.30
C GLN A 171 -20.01 -5.22 -3.10
N PRO A 172 -21.33 -5.45 -2.98
CA PRO A 172 -21.87 -6.35 -1.98
C PRO A 172 -21.71 -7.79 -2.47
N GLY A 173 -20.99 -8.59 -1.70
CA GLY A 173 -20.86 -10.05 -1.83
C GLY A 173 -19.98 -10.47 -0.66
N GLU A 174 -20.48 -11.14 0.37
CA GLU A 174 -21.25 -12.38 0.31
C GLU A 174 -22.06 -12.51 1.61
N THR A 175 -23.39 -12.60 1.51
CA THR A 175 -24.27 -13.03 2.60
C THR A 175 -24.24 -14.55 2.65
N LEU A 176 -23.64 -15.12 3.69
CA LEU A 176 -24.01 -16.44 4.24
C LEU A 176 -23.86 -16.37 5.77
N ASP A 177 -24.73 -15.58 6.41
CA ASP A 177 -25.14 -15.86 7.78
C ASP A 177 -26.23 -16.93 7.68
N SER A 178 -25.84 -18.18 7.87
CA SER A 178 -26.76 -19.26 8.22
C SER A 178 -26.52 -19.60 9.69
N ALA A 179 -27.04 -18.74 10.57
CA ALA A 179 -27.29 -19.08 11.97
C ALA A 179 -28.74 -19.57 12.15
N PRO A 180 -29.00 -20.40 13.17
CA PRO A 180 -30.11 -21.36 13.19
C PRO A 180 -31.41 -20.75 13.72
N GLN A 181 -32.54 -21.10 13.11
CA GLN A 181 -33.84 -20.86 13.76
C GLN A 181 -34.13 -21.97 14.77
N ALA A 182 -34.00 -21.63 16.04
CA ALA A 182 -34.65 -22.32 17.14
C ALA A 182 -35.75 -21.40 17.69
N SER A 183 -37.00 -21.87 17.71
CA SER A 183 -38.02 -21.41 18.66
C SER A 183 -39.33 -22.20 18.55
N VAL A 184 -39.57 -23.01 19.59
CA VAL A 184 -40.81 -23.19 20.38
C VAL A 184 -42.18 -23.36 19.69
N GLY A 185 -42.83 -24.48 20.01
CA GLY A 185 -44.00 -24.45 20.91
C GLY A 185 -45.39 -24.47 20.27
N SER A 186 -46.01 -25.65 20.27
CA SER A 186 -47.32 -25.94 20.87
C SER A 186 -47.45 -27.44 21.10
#